data_AF-A0A554KEX1-F1
#
_entry.id   AF-A0A554KEX1-F1
#
_cell.length_a   1.000
_cell.length_b   1.000
_cell.length_c   1.000
_cell.angle_alpha   90.00
_cell.angle_beta   90.00
_cell.angle_gamma   90.00
#
_symmetry.space_group_name_H-M   'P 1'
#
loop_
_entity.id
_entity.type
_entity.pdbx_description
1 polymer ?
#
loop_
_entity_poly.entity_id
_entity_poly.type
_entity_poly.pdbx_seq_one_letter_code
_entity_poly.pdbx_strand_id
1 'polypeptide(L)'
;MPIQPVKIPQNVYIEDRIVGFLTLRQIIIVAVGGGFSYVLWSMLAKTYGGLSIPLTVMVWIPGALSAVFAFVRINDISMMRICFLMLERFNKPPRRMWSPRRGLTINIRTAEPETPQRATIAPHVTKDEEISRVSTLLDSRKEMDEIEMPAAVNRSRVAVDPLEPENAVDTIMKNAASPSGRTAHA
;
A
#
# COMPACT_ATOMS: atom_id res chain seq x y z
N MET A 1 15.59 -13.19 -5.97
CA MET A 1 16.16 -12.06 -6.74
C MET A 1 15.53 -10.77 -6.21
N PRO A 2 16.31 -9.74 -5.83
CA PRO A 2 15.75 -8.47 -5.37
C PRO A 2 14.98 -7.81 -6.52
N ILE A 3 13.74 -7.42 -6.24
CA ILE A 3 12.88 -6.72 -7.21
C ILE A 3 13.47 -5.33 -7.38
N GLN A 4 13.98 -5.04 -8.59
CA GLN A 4 14.48 -3.70 -8.88
C GLN A 4 13.31 -2.71 -8.91
N PRO A 5 13.46 -1.51 -8.33
CA PRO A 5 12.38 -0.52 -8.30
C PRO A 5 12.02 -0.09 -9.72
N VAL A 6 10.75 -0.26 -10.07
CA VAL A 6 10.20 0.18 -11.36
C VAL A 6 10.28 1.70 -11.42
N LYS A 7 11.00 2.24 -12.42
CA LYS A 7 11.06 3.69 -12.65
C LYS A 7 9.68 4.19 -13.06
N ILE A 8 9.06 4.98 -12.18
CA ILE A 8 7.80 5.66 -12.49
C ILE A 8 8.15 6.87 -13.38
N PRO A 9 7.57 6.99 -14.58
CA PRO A 9 7.75 8.18 -15.40
C PRO A 9 7.20 9.41 -14.67
N GLN A 10 8.01 10.46 -14.54
CA GLN A 10 7.64 11.66 -13.78
C GLN A 10 6.84 12.68 -14.63
N ASN A 11 6.79 12.50 -15.95
CA ASN A 11 6.19 13.45 -16.89
C ASN A 11 4.68 13.24 -17.15
N VAL A 12 4.00 12.42 -16.35
CA VAL A 12 2.58 12.07 -16.61
C VAL A 12 1.62 13.23 -16.28
N TYR A 13 2.08 14.22 -15.51
CA TYR A 13 1.22 15.28 -14.96
C TYR A 13 1.29 16.62 -15.70
N ILE A 14 2.11 16.75 -16.74
CA ILE A 14 2.26 18.00 -17.49
C ILE A 14 1.25 18.02 -18.64
N GLU A 15 0.41 19.05 -18.70
CA GLU A 15 -0.48 19.28 -19.83
C GLU A 15 0.33 19.54 -21.10
N ASP A 16 -0.15 19.02 -22.24
CA ASP A 16 0.49 19.23 -23.53
C ASP A 16 0.46 20.70 -23.95
N ARG A 17 1.64 21.27 -24.21
CA ARG A 17 1.84 22.68 -24.57
C ARG A 17 2.21 22.72 -26.04
N ILE A 18 1.38 23.37 -26.85
CA ILE A 18 1.57 23.44 -28.30
C ILE A 18 2.34 24.71 -28.67
N VAL A 19 1.92 25.86 -28.13
CA VAL A 19 2.51 27.17 -28.44
C VAL A 19 3.12 27.75 -27.18
N GLY A 20 4.35 27.33 -26.87
CA GLY A 20 5.17 27.84 -25.77
C GLY A 20 4.48 27.71 -24.40
N PHE A 21 3.77 28.77 -23.99
CA PHE A 21 3.06 28.86 -22.72
C PHE A 21 1.58 28.44 -22.78
N LEU A 22 0.98 28.33 -23.97
CA LEU A 22 -0.43 27.93 -24.11
C LEU A 22 -0.58 26.42 -24.21
N THR A 23 -1.51 25.88 -23.44
CA THR A 23 -1.92 24.47 -23.53
C THR A 23 -2.95 24.28 -24.63
N LEU A 24 -3.03 23.07 -25.21
CA LEU A 24 -4.02 22.74 -26.24
C LEU A 24 -5.44 23.13 -25.81
N ARG A 25 -5.78 22.86 -24.55
CA ARG A 25 -7.10 23.18 -23.97
C ARG A 25 -7.39 24.68 -23.99
N GLN A 26 -6.41 25.50 -23.66
CA GLN A 26 -6.56 26.96 -23.64
C GLN A 26 -6.82 27.50 -25.03
N ILE A 27 -6.09 26.99 -26.03
CA ILE A 27 -6.27 27.38 -27.44
C ILE A 27 -7.68 27.04 -27.91
N ILE A 28 -8.18 25.83 -27.63
CA ILE A 28 -9.53 25.42 -28.01
C ILE A 28 -10.58 26.32 -27.37
N ILE A 29 -10.46 26.63 -26.07
CA ILE A 29 -11.44 27.45 -25.34
C ILE A 29 -11.49 28.88 -25.92
N VAL A 30 -10.33 29.48 -26.16
CA VAL A 30 -10.24 30.84 -26.74
C VAL A 30 -10.71 30.85 -28.19
N ALA A 31 -10.40 29.82 -28.98
CA ALA A 31 -10.86 29.71 -30.36
C ALA A 31 -12.40 29.59 -30.44
N VAL A 32 -13.00 28.78 -29.58
CA VAL A 32 -14.46 28.61 -29.54
C VAL A 32 -15.15 29.89 -29.06
N GLY A 33 -14.68 30.50 -27.97
CA GLY A 33 -15.31 31.70 -27.43
C GLY A 33 -15.08 32.96 -28.28
N GLY A 34 -13.85 33.16 -28.77
CA GLY A 34 -13.52 34.22 -29.71
C GLY A 34 -14.22 34.05 -31.06
N GLY A 35 -14.26 32.82 -31.58
CA GLY A 35 -15.01 32.48 -32.78
C GLY A 35 -16.51 32.74 -32.61
N PHE A 36 -17.09 32.37 -31.47
CA PHE A 36 -18.49 32.66 -31.15
C PHE A 36 -18.78 34.16 -31.11
N SER A 37 -17.95 34.95 -30.41
CA SER A 37 -18.06 36.42 -30.40
C SER A 37 -17.91 37.04 -31.78
N TYR A 38 -17.01 36.52 -32.62
CA TYR A 38 -16.84 36.98 -33.99
C TYR A 38 -18.05 36.69 -34.87
N VAL A 39 -18.61 35.47 -34.77
CA VAL A 39 -19.85 35.11 -35.49
C VAL A 39 -20.97 36.06 -35.08
N LEU A 40 -21.13 36.30 -33.77
CA LEU A 40 -22.14 37.19 -33.23
C LEU A 40 -21.97 38.63 -33.76
N TRP A 41 -20.73 39.13 -33.79
CA TRP A 41 -20.38 40.44 -34.35
C TRP A 41 -20.69 40.51 -35.85
N SER A 42 -20.33 39.48 -36.62
CA SER A 42 -20.54 39.45 -38.07
C SER A 42 -22.03 39.46 -38.45
N MET A 43 -22.86 38.72 -37.70
CA MET A 43 -24.32 38.72 -37.88
C MET A 43 -24.93 40.09 -37.61
N LEU A 44 -24.49 40.73 -36.53
CA LEU A 44 -25.00 42.03 -36.10
C LEU A 44 -24.53 43.16 -37.03
N ALA A 45 -23.27 43.13 -37.46
CA ALA A 45 -22.71 44.08 -38.43
C ALA A 45 -23.45 44.02 -39.78
N LYS A 46 -23.79 42.80 -40.24
CA LYS A 46 -24.55 42.62 -41.48
C LYS A 46 -26.00 43.12 -41.39
N THR A 47 -26.60 43.05 -40.20
CA THR A 47 -27.99 43.45 -39.98
C THR A 47 -28.14 44.96 -39.82
N TYR A 48 -27.20 45.62 -39.14
CA TYR A 48 -27.29 47.04 -38.79
C TYR A 48 -26.36 47.95 -39.62
N GLY A 49 -25.55 47.40 -40.54
CA GLY A 49 -24.68 48.15 -41.48
C GLY A 49 -23.45 48.80 -40.83
N GLY A 50 -23.49 49.04 -39.52
CA GLY A 50 -22.37 49.54 -38.72
C GLY A 50 -22.72 49.45 -37.23
N LEU A 51 -21.82 48.88 -36.43
CA LEU A 51 -22.01 48.73 -35.00
C LEU A 51 -21.44 49.94 -34.26
N SER A 52 -22.24 50.51 -33.35
CA SER A 52 -21.72 51.50 -32.43
C SER A 52 -20.67 50.88 -31.50
N ILE A 53 -19.73 51.70 -31.02
CA ILE A 53 -18.67 51.30 -30.08
C ILE A 53 -19.24 50.54 -28.87
N PRO A 54 -20.29 51.02 -28.15
CA PRO A 54 -20.80 50.31 -26.98
C PRO A 54 -21.38 48.94 -27.32
N LEU A 55 -22.05 48.79 -28.48
CA LEU A 55 -22.60 47.51 -28.90
C LEU A 55 -21.48 46.51 -29.23
N THR A 56 -20.41 47.00 -29.87
CA THR A 56 -19.24 46.19 -30.18
C THR A 56 -18.61 45.63 -28.90
N VAL A 57 -18.42 46.46 -27.87
CA VAL A 57 -17.87 45.99 -26.58
C VAL A 57 -18.74 44.90 -25.97
N MET A 58 -20.07 45.06 -25.99
CA MET A 58 -21.02 44.06 -25.48
C MET A 58 -20.89 42.70 -26.20
N VAL A 59 -20.72 42.72 -27.52
CA VAL A 59 -20.60 41.49 -28.33
C VAL A 59 -19.29 40.74 -28.09
N TRP A 60 -18.24 41.43 -27.66
CA TRP A 60 -16.95 40.83 -27.31
C TRP A 60 -16.87 40.29 -25.88
N ILE A 61 -17.89 40.53 -25.03
CA ILE A 61 -17.94 40.01 -23.65
C ILE A 61 -17.79 38.48 -23.60
N PRO A 62 -18.51 37.67 -24.40
CA PRO A 62 -18.34 36.22 -24.39
C PRO A 62 -16.91 35.77 -24.74
N GLY A 63 -16.27 36.44 -25.70
CA GLY A 63 -14.87 36.21 -26.07
C GLY A 63 -13.92 36.54 -24.91
N ALA A 64 -14.09 37.69 -24.27
CA ALA A 64 -13.32 38.06 -23.08
C ALA A 64 -13.52 37.07 -21.92
N LEU A 65 -14.76 36.63 -21.69
CA LEU A 65 -15.08 35.63 -20.69
C LEU A 65 -14.40 34.30 -21.00
N SER A 66 -14.37 33.87 -22.26
CA SER A 66 -13.66 32.64 -22.66
C SER A 66 -12.16 32.69 -22.38
N ALA A 67 -11.53 33.86 -22.55
CA ALA A 67 -10.13 34.06 -22.21
C ALA A 67 -9.89 33.93 -20.69
N VAL A 68 -10.77 34.51 -19.87
CA VAL A 68 -10.72 34.34 -18.41
C VAL A 68 -10.83 32.86 -18.04
N PHE A 69 -11.74 32.11 -18.66
CA PHE A 69 -11.90 30.67 -18.41
C PHE A 69 -10.69 29.83 -18.84
N ALA A 70 -9.95 30.27 -19.87
CA ALA A 70 -8.75 29.57 -20.34
C ALA A 70 -7.53 29.84 -19.44
N PHE A 71 -7.31 31.09 -19.02
CA PHE A 71 -6.10 31.49 -18.31
C PHE A 71 -6.22 31.41 -16.79
N VAL A 72 -7.41 31.62 -16.22
CA VAL A 72 -7.57 31.59 -14.76
C VAL A 72 -7.58 30.15 -14.27
N ARG A 73 -6.64 29.86 -13.36
CA ARG A 73 -6.54 28.60 -12.63
C ARG A 73 -6.58 28.91 -11.15
N ILE A 74 -7.35 28.14 -10.38
CA ILE A 74 -7.44 28.25 -8.93
C ILE A 74 -6.95 26.92 -8.35
N ASN A 75 -5.91 26.95 -7.51
CA ASN A 75 -5.31 25.76 -6.90
C ASN A 75 -4.99 24.65 -7.93
N ASP A 76 -4.36 25.01 -9.04
CA ASP A 76 -4.03 24.11 -10.17
C ASP A 76 -5.21 23.46 -10.89
N ILE A 77 -6.43 23.92 -10.63
CA ILE A 77 -7.64 23.48 -11.33
C ILE A 77 -8.08 24.58 -12.30
N SER A 78 -8.28 24.22 -13.58
CA SER A 78 -8.83 25.11 -14.59
C SER A 78 -10.24 25.58 -14.22
N MET A 79 -10.59 26.84 -14.51
CA MET A 79 -11.92 27.39 -14.23
C MET A 79 -13.06 26.53 -14.83
N MET A 80 -12.88 26.02 -16.05
CA MET A 80 -13.85 25.13 -16.69
C MET A 80 -14.16 23.87 -15.84
N ARG A 81 -13.12 23.25 -15.28
CA ARG A 81 -13.26 22.09 -14.40
C ARG A 81 -13.95 22.46 -13.08
N ILE A 82 -13.69 23.65 -12.54
CA ILE A 82 -14.40 24.15 -11.35
C ILE A 82 -15.89 24.31 -11.64
N CYS A 83 -16.26 24.87 -12.79
CA CYS A 83 -17.66 24.97 -13.20
C CYS A 83 -18.32 23.59 -13.35
N PHE A 84 -17.64 22.60 -13.93
CA PHE A 84 -18.18 21.24 -14.01
C PHE A 84 -18.31 20.58 -12.64
N LEU A 85 -17.36 20.77 -11.73
CA LEU A 85 -17.46 20.28 -10.34
C LEU A 85 -18.59 20.96 -9.57
N MET A 86 -18.81 22.26 -9.80
CA MET A 86 -19.95 23.00 -9.28
C MET A 86 -21.28 22.46 -9.81
N LEU A 87 -21.36 22.17 -11.11
CA LEU A 87 -22.53 21.53 -11.71
C LEU A 87 -22.78 20.13 -11.17
N GLU A 88 -21.73 19.32 -11.04
CA GLU A 88 -21.79 17.98 -10.45
C GLU A 88 -22.25 18.03 -8.99
N ARG A 89 -21.85 19.05 -8.24
CA ARG A 89 -22.27 19.26 -6.85
C ARG A 89 -23.78 19.47 -6.71
N PHE A 90 -24.48 20.02 -7.71
CA PHE A 90 -25.95 20.15 -7.64
C PHE A 90 -26.66 18.80 -7.66
N ASN A 91 -26.08 17.81 -8.34
CA ASN A 91 -26.66 16.47 -8.44
C ASN A 91 -26.23 15.54 -7.30
N LYS A 92 -25.10 15.84 -6.63
CA LYS A 92 -24.57 15.01 -5.55
C LYS A 92 -25.05 15.48 -4.19
N PRO A 93 -25.59 14.58 -3.33
CA PRO A 93 -25.99 14.95 -1.98
C PRO A 93 -24.77 15.45 -1.19
N PRO A 94 -24.85 16.60 -0.51
CA PRO A 94 -23.71 17.19 0.21
C PRO A 94 -23.36 16.41 1.48
N ARG A 95 -24.25 15.51 1.94
CA ARG A 95 -24.05 14.69 3.13
C ARG A 95 -23.40 13.37 2.76
N ARG A 96 -22.12 13.24 3.13
CA ARG A 96 -21.44 11.95 3.17
C ARG A 96 -21.99 11.14 4.34
N MET A 97 -22.95 10.27 4.07
CA MET A 97 -23.42 9.30 5.07
C MET A 97 -22.49 8.09 5.08
N TRP A 98 -22.01 7.74 6.27
CA TRP A 98 -21.35 6.45 6.48
C TRP A 98 -22.44 5.38 6.48
N SER A 99 -22.60 4.69 5.35
CA SER A 99 -23.43 3.50 5.25
C SER A 99 -22.50 2.29 5.25
N PRO A 100 -22.75 1.26 6.08
CA PRO A 100 -22.08 -0.02 5.93
C PRO A 100 -22.37 -0.52 4.52
N ARG A 101 -21.35 -0.51 3.66
CA ARG A 101 -21.46 -1.12 2.33
C ARG A 101 -21.80 -2.59 2.54
N ARG A 102 -22.84 -3.09 1.88
CA ARG A 102 -23.06 -4.54 1.72
C ARG A 102 -21.89 -5.07 0.89
N GLY A 103 -20.80 -5.42 1.54
CA GLY A 103 -19.55 -5.83 0.91
C GLY A 103 -18.77 -6.75 1.81
N LEU A 104 -18.51 -7.96 1.27
CA LEU A 104 -17.74 -9.08 1.81
C LEU A 104 -17.96 -9.40 3.30
N THR A 105 -18.79 -10.40 3.57
CA THR A 105 -18.75 -11.15 4.84
C THR A 105 -17.43 -11.92 4.86
N ILE A 106 -16.36 -11.28 5.31
CA ILE A 106 -15.11 -11.97 5.60
C ILE A 106 -15.41 -12.78 6.86
N ASN A 107 -15.74 -14.06 6.67
CA ASN A 107 -15.86 -15.01 7.75
C ASN A 107 -14.42 -15.32 8.19
N ILE A 108 -13.88 -14.47 9.06
CA ILE A 108 -12.58 -14.69 9.68
C ILE A 108 -12.76 -15.89 10.58
N ARG A 109 -12.54 -17.08 10.04
CA ARG A 109 -12.26 -18.26 10.85
C ARG A 109 -10.89 -18.01 11.45
N THR A 110 -10.88 -17.33 12.60
CA THR A 110 -9.75 -17.43 13.51
C THR A 110 -9.65 -18.91 13.83
N ALA A 111 -8.75 -19.62 13.15
CA ALA A 111 -8.29 -20.89 13.64
C ALA A 111 -7.66 -20.54 14.99
N GLU A 112 -8.40 -20.83 16.06
CA GLU A 112 -7.88 -20.77 17.40
C GLU A 112 -6.59 -21.61 17.36
N PRO A 113 -5.41 -20.99 17.55
CA PRO A 113 -4.20 -21.77 17.56
C PRO A 113 -4.41 -22.80 18.64
N GLU A 114 -4.36 -24.09 18.28
CA GLU A 114 -4.45 -25.18 19.24
C GLU A 114 -3.51 -24.81 20.37
N THR A 115 -4.08 -24.51 21.53
CA THR A 115 -3.31 -24.12 22.69
C THR A 115 -2.38 -25.31 22.92
N PRO A 116 -1.05 -25.18 22.72
CA PRO A 116 -0.19 -26.31 23.00
C PRO A 116 -0.48 -26.66 24.43
N GLN A 117 -1.00 -27.88 24.65
CA GLN A 117 -1.38 -28.37 25.97
C GLN A 117 -0.25 -27.96 26.88
N ARG A 118 -0.57 -27.04 27.79
CA ARG A 118 0.38 -26.44 28.71
C ARG A 118 0.89 -27.62 29.51
N ALA A 119 2.04 -28.16 29.11
CA ALA A 119 2.74 -29.18 29.85
C ALA A 119 2.77 -28.65 31.27
N THR A 120 2.13 -29.41 32.17
CA THR A 120 1.83 -29.01 33.54
C THR A 120 3.06 -28.32 34.11
N ILE A 121 2.99 -27.00 34.22
CA ILE A 121 4.07 -26.21 34.79
C ILE A 121 4.13 -26.69 36.24
N ALA A 122 5.13 -27.52 36.55
CA ALA A 122 5.42 -27.89 37.92
C ALA A 122 5.52 -26.58 38.72
N PRO A 123 4.95 -26.51 39.94
CA PRO A 123 4.95 -25.28 40.71
C PRO A 123 6.38 -24.75 40.80
N HIS A 124 6.55 -23.48 40.45
CA HIS A 124 7.81 -22.78 40.58
C HIS A 124 8.19 -22.80 42.06
N VAL A 125 9.09 -23.72 42.41
CA VAL A 125 9.73 -23.78 43.73
C VAL A 125 10.37 -22.41 43.94
N THR A 126 9.93 -21.71 44.98
CA THR A 126 10.49 -20.41 45.35
C THR A 126 11.93 -20.63 45.81
N LYS A 127 12.81 -19.65 45.59
CA LYS A 127 14.24 -19.73 45.97
C LYS A 127 14.44 -20.11 47.44
N ASP A 128 13.48 -19.78 48.30
CA ASP A 128 13.49 -20.10 49.73
C ASP A 128 13.35 -21.61 50.01
N GLU A 129 12.59 -22.34 49.18
CA GLU A 129 12.50 -23.81 49.26
C GLU A 129 13.80 -24.48 48.77
N GLU A 130 14.47 -23.91 47.77
CA GLU A 130 15.78 -24.41 47.32
C GLU A 130 16.85 -24.19 48.40
N ILE A 131 16.85 -23.03 49.05
CA ILE A 131 17.78 -22.71 50.14
C ILE A 131 17.56 -23.64 51.34
N SER A 132 16.31 -23.93 51.72
CA SER A 132 16.01 -24.86 52.81
C SER A 132 16.36 -26.32 52.48
N ARG A 133 16.20 -26.75 51.22
CA ARG A 133 16.69 -28.06 50.74
C ARG A 133 18.22 -28.16 50.78
N VAL A 134 18.93 -27.10 50.43
CA VAL A 134 20.40 -27.08 50.48
C VAL A 134 20.89 -27.09 51.93
N SER A 135 20.25 -26.37 52.84
CA SER A 135 20.58 -26.39 54.27
C SER A 135 20.40 -27.78 54.88
N THR A 136 19.29 -28.44 54.60
CA THR A 136 19.03 -29.80 55.09
C THR A 136 20.00 -30.83 54.52
N LEU A 137 20.41 -30.70 53.25
CA LEU A 137 21.46 -31.56 52.68
C LEU A 137 22.83 -31.31 53.28
N LEU A 138 23.17 -30.06 53.64
CA LEU A 138 24.42 -29.73 54.32
C LEU A 138 24.47 -30.27 55.74
N ASP A 139 23.36 -30.20 56.47
CA ASP A 139 23.25 -30.76 57.82
C ASP A 139 23.28 -32.30 57.78
N SER A 140 22.63 -32.92 56.79
CA SER A 140 22.66 -34.37 56.58
C SER A 140 24.06 -34.88 56.18
N ARG A 141 24.85 -34.05 55.49
CA ARG A 141 26.20 -34.43 55.04
C ARG A 141 27.21 -34.49 56.18
N LYS A 142 26.96 -33.81 57.29
CA LYS A 142 27.84 -33.85 58.46
C LYS A 142 27.77 -35.20 59.22
N GLU A 143 26.73 -36.00 58.96
CA GLU A 143 26.59 -37.35 59.55
C GLU A 143 27.19 -38.47 58.67
N MET A 144 27.75 -38.16 57.50
CA MET A 144 28.30 -39.18 56.57
C MET A 144 29.83 -39.16 56.43
N ASP A 145 30.58 -38.45 57.29
CA ASP A 145 32.05 -38.50 57.32
C ASP A 145 32.60 -39.75 58.04
N GLU A 146 31.77 -40.76 58.27
CA GLU A 146 32.20 -42.08 58.75
C GLU A 146 31.59 -43.21 57.90
N ILE A 147 31.83 -43.22 56.58
CA ILE A 147 31.78 -44.43 55.73
C ILE A 147 32.74 -44.27 54.53
N GLU A 148 33.54 -45.30 54.29
CA GLU A 148 34.58 -45.44 53.26
C GLU A 148 34.13 -45.14 51.81
N MET A 149 35.02 -44.54 51.02
CA MET A 149 34.84 -44.28 49.58
C MET A 149 34.93 -45.57 48.72
N PRO A 150 33.97 -45.86 47.82
CA PRO A 150 34.19 -46.82 46.74
C PRO A 150 34.62 -46.18 45.40
N ALA A 151 35.29 -47.01 44.59
CA ALA A 151 36.12 -46.67 43.43
C ALA A 151 35.40 -46.12 42.17
N ALA A 152 36.21 -45.48 41.30
CA ALA A 152 35.79 -44.76 40.10
C ALA A 152 35.12 -45.61 39.00
N VAL A 153 34.04 -45.08 38.40
CA VAL A 153 33.25 -45.72 37.33
C VAL A 153 33.88 -45.50 35.94
N ASN A 154 33.99 -46.59 35.16
CA ASN A 154 34.67 -46.67 33.86
C ASN A 154 33.76 -46.22 32.69
N ARG A 155 34.25 -45.33 31.81
CA ARG A 155 33.46 -44.62 30.76
C ARG A 155 33.45 -45.27 29.37
N SER A 156 33.86 -46.53 29.24
CA SER A 156 34.05 -47.21 27.94
C SER A 156 32.77 -47.66 27.21
N ARG A 157 31.57 -47.23 27.64
CA ARG A 157 30.28 -47.75 27.12
C ARG A 157 29.42 -46.78 26.31
N VAL A 158 29.89 -45.58 25.99
CA VAL A 158 29.13 -44.68 25.11
C VAL A 158 29.55 -44.92 23.66
N ALA A 159 28.92 -45.89 23.02
CA ALA A 159 28.93 -46.02 21.56
C ALA A 159 27.75 -45.20 21.01
N VAL A 160 28.05 -44.28 20.08
CA VAL A 160 27.04 -43.49 19.36
C VAL A 160 26.80 -44.17 18.02
N ASP A 161 25.57 -44.57 17.73
CA ASP A 161 25.22 -45.22 16.47
C ASP A 161 25.22 -44.22 15.29
N PRO A 162 25.62 -44.64 14.07
CA PRO A 162 25.63 -43.76 12.89
C PRO A 162 24.22 -43.48 12.37
N LEU A 163 23.97 -42.24 11.94
CA LEU A 163 22.71 -41.77 11.37
C LEU A 163 22.35 -42.51 10.06
N GLU A 164 21.08 -42.90 9.93
CA GLU A 164 20.54 -43.59 8.74
C GLU A 164 20.62 -42.74 7.46
N PRO A 165 20.83 -43.38 6.28
CA PRO A 165 21.22 -42.72 5.03
C PRO A 165 20.15 -41.80 4.41
N GLU A 166 18.90 -41.86 4.89
CA GLU A 166 17.84 -40.96 4.45
C GLU A 166 18.02 -39.52 4.92
N ASN A 167 18.74 -39.32 6.04
CA ASN A 167 19.04 -38.01 6.61
C ASN A 167 20.46 -37.52 6.24
N ALA A 168 21.15 -38.25 5.37
CA ALA A 168 22.44 -37.82 4.85
C ALA A 168 22.25 -36.57 3.98
N VAL A 169 22.96 -35.50 4.36
CA VAL A 169 22.88 -34.16 3.75
C VAL A 169 23.10 -34.19 2.22
N ASP A 170 23.87 -35.16 1.74
CA ASP A 170 24.17 -35.35 0.32
C ASP A 170 22.93 -35.73 -0.52
N THR A 171 21.98 -36.45 0.07
CA THR A 171 20.74 -36.89 -0.62
C THR A 171 19.78 -35.72 -0.82
N ILE A 172 19.74 -34.79 0.14
CA ILE A 172 18.93 -33.56 0.09
C ILE A 172 19.47 -32.61 -0.99
N MET A 173 20.80 -32.49 -1.10
CA MET A 173 21.46 -31.66 -2.13
C MET A 173 21.21 -32.17 -3.55
N LYS A 174 21.11 -33.49 -3.74
CA LYS A 174 20.91 -34.10 -5.07
C LYS A 174 19.50 -33.89 -5.62
N ASN A 175 18.47 -33.88 -4.77
CA ASN A 175 17.09 -33.61 -5.17
C ASN A 175 16.82 -32.13 -5.48
N ALA A 176 17.57 -31.20 -4.86
CA ALA A 176 17.43 -29.77 -5.12
C ALA A 176 18.02 -29.33 -6.49
N ALA A 177 18.92 -30.13 -7.09
CA ALA A 177 19.69 -29.73 -8.27
C ALA A 177 19.09 -30.17 -9.63
N SER A 178 17.92 -30.82 -9.66
CA SER A 178 17.31 -31.31 -10.91
C SER A 178 16.00 -30.58 -11.27
N PRO A 179 16.01 -29.48 -12.05
CA PRO A 179 14.82 -28.92 -12.65
C PRO A 179 14.65 -29.48 -14.07
N SER A 180 13.94 -30.60 -14.23
CA SER A 180 13.50 -31.07 -15.55
C SER A 180 12.03 -31.46 -15.57
N GLY A 181 11.24 -30.68 -16.32
CA GLY A 181 10.19 -31.21 -17.18
C GLY A 181 8.79 -31.38 -16.58
N ARG A 182 7.93 -30.37 -16.78
CA ARG A 182 6.49 -30.56 -17.08
C ARG A 182 5.91 -29.24 -17.63
N THR A 183 6.08 -28.99 -18.92
CA THR A 183 5.12 -29.27 -20.02
C THR A 183 3.77 -28.58 -19.85
N ALA A 184 3.61 -27.49 -20.60
CA ALA A 184 2.33 -26.95 -21.01
C ALA A 184 1.64 -27.91 -21.99
N HIS A 185 0.37 -28.21 -21.73
CA HIS A 185 -0.65 -28.65 -22.69
C HIS A 185 -1.89 -27.81 -22.32
N ALA A 186 -2.30 -26.90 -23.20
CA ALA A 186 -3.30 -27.10 -24.26
C ALA A 186 -4.72 -27.08 -23.68
#